data_AF-A0ABD6VWB8-F1
#
_entry.id   AF-A0ABD6VWB8-F1
#
_cell.length_a   1.000
_cell.length_b   1.000
_cell.length_c   1.000
_cell.angle_alpha   90.00
_cell.angle_beta   90.00
_cell.angle_gamma   90.00
#
_symmetry.space_group_name_H-M   'P 1'
#
loop_
_entity.id
_entity.type
_entity.pdbx_description
1 polymer ?
#
loop_
_entity_poly.entity_id
_entity_poly.type
_entity_poly.pdbx_seq_one_letter_code
_entity_poly.pdbx_strand_id
1 'polypeptide(L)'
;MISHQFGLRSMSGVVFMMDNSKMELNKAVKEVGEMKETGDFKKYIDEIYFPFYKNFVQFSKITFEYPLTVIVGKNGSGKSSILHALYGCPLNNTPSKYWFSSATDPIQDGNGKNMSQSFVYSYHDSGIYNQVIMKRSSRPGTKTKRRDPDYWETDKPRKKYRMQIMKRCPPIEWNNLYIDFRQELSAYDKFFYFGDISGLKSATKQEFVRAVSPQLQRALDDNEKIYRVNGREQNQKSVTLSNEELHFISKILGVRYVAGKLIRHHFYRNWGDTALVTKNDLSYTEAHAGSGEFAVISLVHQLSLLKKNDSRLIILPRLHN
;
A
#
# COMPACT_ATOMS: atom_id res chain seq x y z
N MET A 1 11.40 -72.47 6.01
CA MET A 1 11.35 -72.25 4.55
C MET A 1 10.99 -70.79 4.34
N ILE A 2 11.84 -70.10 3.59
CA ILE A 2 11.88 -68.63 3.44
C ILE A 2 10.68 -68.16 2.62
N SER A 3 10.00 -67.11 3.06
CA SER A 3 9.33 -66.18 2.14
C SER A 3 9.30 -64.78 2.74
N HIS A 4 10.06 -63.88 2.11
CA HIS A 4 10.07 -62.45 2.35
C HIS A 4 8.69 -61.81 2.18
N GLN A 5 8.35 -60.88 3.07
CA GLN A 5 7.51 -59.75 2.71
C GLN A 5 8.09 -58.46 3.31
N PHE A 6 8.73 -57.68 2.45
CA PHE A 6 9.22 -56.34 2.71
C PHE A 6 8.07 -55.33 2.53
N GLY A 7 7.96 -54.40 3.49
CA GLY A 7 7.71 -52.98 3.25
C GLY A 7 6.30 -52.53 2.84
N LEU A 8 5.64 -51.77 3.74
CA LEU A 8 5.42 -50.33 3.56
C LEU A 8 4.68 -49.74 4.78
N ARG A 9 5.41 -48.92 5.55
CA ARG A 9 4.83 -47.86 6.38
C ARG A 9 4.40 -46.73 5.45
N SER A 10 3.17 -46.23 5.61
CA SER A 10 2.66 -44.98 5.01
C SER A 10 1.62 -44.40 5.98
N MET A 11 2.03 -43.49 6.86
CA MET A 11 1.76 -42.05 6.77
C MET A 11 0.30 -41.67 6.45
N SER A 12 -0.56 -41.66 7.46
CA SER A 12 -1.81 -40.89 7.46
C SER A 12 -1.65 -39.66 8.37
N GLY A 13 -0.97 -38.63 7.86
CA GLY A 13 -0.72 -37.38 8.57
C GLY A 13 -0.85 -36.14 7.68
N VAL A 14 -1.55 -36.25 6.55
CA VAL A 14 -1.72 -35.14 5.60
C VAL A 14 -3.15 -35.13 5.04
N VAL A 15 -4.15 -35.08 5.92
CA VAL A 15 -5.51 -34.65 5.58
C VAL A 15 -6.04 -34.05 6.87
N PHE A 16 -6.18 -32.72 6.97
CA PHE A 16 -6.99 -31.94 7.95
C PHE A 16 -6.51 -30.48 8.11
N MET A 17 -5.31 -30.11 7.65
CA MET A 17 -4.84 -28.71 7.71
C MET A 17 -5.41 -27.80 6.60
N MET A 18 -5.95 -28.36 5.51
CA MET A 18 -6.44 -27.59 4.35
C MET A 18 -7.87 -27.04 4.48
N ASP A 19 -8.63 -27.42 5.53
CA ASP A 19 -10.06 -27.08 5.64
C ASP A 19 -10.31 -25.82 6.51
N ASN A 20 -9.61 -25.71 7.65
CA ASN A 20 -9.81 -24.61 8.59
C ASN A 20 -9.42 -23.23 8.02
N SER A 21 -8.33 -23.14 7.24
CA SER A 21 -7.87 -21.84 6.72
C SER A 21 -8.84 -21.24 5.70
N LYS A 22 -9.44 -22.09 4.87
CA LYS A 22 -10.45 -21.71 3.87
C LYS A 22 -11.78 -21.36 4.53
N MET A 23 -12.17 -22.11 5.55
CA MET A 23 -13.36 -21.80 6.35
C MET A 23 -13.25 -20.44 7.05
N GLU A 24 -12.11 -20.16 7.70
CA GLU A 24 -11.83 -18.87 8.33
C GLU A 24 -11.84 -17.72 7.31
N LEU A 25 -11.25 -17.91 6.13
CA LEU A 25 -11.29 -16.91 5.06
C LEU A 25 -12.72 -16.64 4.58
N ASN A 26 -13.50 -17.70 4.34
CA ASN A 26 -14.89 -17.57 3.90
C ASN A 26 -15.74 -16.85 4.96
N LYS A 27 -15.52 -17.14 6.23
CA LYS A 27 -16.17 -16.45 7.35
C LYS A 27 -15.83 -14.96 7.36
N ALA A 28 -14.54 -14.61 7.25
CA ALA A 28 -14.10 -13.22 7.21
C ALA A 28 -14.67 -12.46 5.99
N VAL A 29 -14.74 -13.10 4.82
CA VAL A 29 -15.39 -12.54 3.63
C VAL A 29 -16.88 -12.33 3.88
N LYS A 30 -17.58 -13.31 4.47
CA LYS A 30 -19.01 -13.14 4.78
C LYS A 30 -19.25 -11.97 5.73
N GLU A 31 -18.48 -11.89 6.82
CA GLU A 31 -18.58 -10.82 7.82
C GLU A 31 -18.36 -9.43 7.19
N VAL A 32 -17.33 -9.26 6.36
CA VAL A 32 -17.06 -7.98 5.68
C VAL A 32 -18.17 -7.59 4.70
N GLY A 33 -18.79 -8.58 4.03
CA GLY A 33 -19.97 -8.36 3.20
C GLY A 33 -21.17 -7.87 4.01
N GLU A 34 -21.50 -8.59 5.08
CA GLU A 34 -22.61 -8.26 5.98
C GLU A 34 -22.45 -6.85 6.58
N MET A 35 -21.24 -6.47 7.01
CA MET A 35 -20.94 -5.12 7.51
C MET A 35 -21.31 -4.01 6.51
N LYS A 36 -21.23 -4.29 5.20
CA LYS A 36 -21.67 -3.33 4.19
C LYS A 36 -23.19 -3.27 4.10
N GLU A 37 -23.84 -4.41 4.06
CA GLU A 37 -25.30 -4.51 3.96
C GLU A 37 -26.00 -3.88 5.17
N THR A 38 -25.42 -4.01 6.37
CA THR A 38 -25.94 -3.40 7.61
C THR A 38 -25.59 -1.92 7.77
N GLY A 39 -24.75 -1.35 6.89
CA GLY A 39 -24.36 0.06 6.94
C GLY A 39 -23.30 0.39 7.99
N ASP A 40 -22.50 -0.59 8.44
CA ASP A 40 -21.45 -0.38 9.45
C ASP A 40 -20.34 0.56 8.94
N PHE A 41 -20.13 0.60 7.61
CA PHE A 41 -19.27 1.58 6.96
C PHE A 41 -19.96 2.94 6.87
N LYS A 42 -19.83 3.74 7.93
CA LYS A 42 -20.37 5.12 7.98
C LYS A 42 -19.98 5.96 6.78
N LYS A 43 -18.77 5.76 6.24
CA LYS A 43 -18.28 6.40 5.02
C LYS A 43 -17.93 5.31 4.01
N TYR A 44 -18.35 5.47 2.76
CA TYR A 44 -18.11 4.49 1.70
C TYR A 44 -18.19 5.13 0.32
N ILE A 45 -17.24 4.84 -0.60
CA ILE A 45 -17.33 5.26 -2.01
C ILE A 45 -18.12 4.21 -2.76
N ASP A 46 -19.29 4.57 -3.27
CA ASP A 46 -20.20 3.67 -3.97
C ASP A 46 -19.83 3.49 -5.44
N GLU A 47 -19.35 4.56 -6.07
CA GLU A 47 -19.06 4.54 -7.49
C GLU A 47 -18.02 5.60 -7.88
N ILE A 48 -17.32 5.32 -8.97
CA ILE A 48 -16.49 6.28 -9.69
C ILE A 48 -16.76 6.14 -11.19
N TYR A 49 -16.88 7.26 -11.88
CA TYR A 49 -17.04 7.27 -13.34
C TYR A 49 -16.24 8.41 -13.98
N PHE A 50 -15.97 8.26 -15.27
CA PHE A 50 -14.92 9.02 -15.95
C PHE A 50 -15.47 9.85 -17.12
N PRO A 51 -15.98 11.08 -16.93
CA PRO A 51 -16.42 11.91 -18.04
C PRO A 51 -15.33 12.10 -19.10
N PHE A 52 -14.10 12.35 -18.67
CA PHE A 52 -12.94 12.45 -19.55
C PHE A 52 -11.66 12.20 -18.75
N TYR A 53 -11.16 10.97 -18.73
CA TYR A 53 -9.99 10.62 -17.92
C TYR A 53 -9.03 9.73 -18.70
N LYS A 54 -7.85 10.26 -19.02
CA LYS A 54 -6.83 9.57 -19.83
C LYS A 54 -7.46 9.02 -21.12
N ASN A 55 -7.27 7.72 -21.38
CA ASN A 55 -7.75 7.02 -22.56
C ASN A 55 -8.99 6.15 -22.25
N PHE A 56 -9.69 6.39 -21.15
CA PHE A 56 -10.93 5.67 -20.85
C PHE A 56 -12.05 6.08 -21.80
N VAL A 57 -12.90 5.11 -22.11
CA VAL A 57 -14.18 5.38 -22.77
C VAL A 57 -14.95 6.37 -21.88
N GLN A 58 -15.48 7.42 -22.50
CA GLN A 58 -16.17 8.48 -21.77
C GLN A 58 -17.36 7.90 -20.99
N PHE A 59 -17.48 8.34 -19.74
CA PHE A 59 -18.50 7.92 -18.80
C PHE A 59 -18.48 6.42 -18.44
N SER A 60 -17.37 5.72 -18.68
CA SER A 60 -17.13 4.41 -18.04
C SER A 60 -17.29 4.55 -16.54
N LYS A 61 -17.94 3.57 -15.92
CA LYS A 61 -18.33 3.57 -14.51
C LYS A 61 -17.84 2.28 -13.84
N ILE A 62 -17.43 2.41 -12.59
CA ILE A 62 -17.15 1.31 -11.67
C ILE A 62 -18.05 1.52 -10.46
N THR A 63 -18.81 0.49 -10.10
CA THR A 63 -19.58 0.43 -8.87
C THR A 63 -18.82 -0.45 -7.88
N PHE A 64 -18.66 0.01 -6.65
CA PHE A 64 -18.04 -0.74 -5.57
C PHE A 64 -19.15 -1.42 -4.79
N GLU A 65 -19.44 -2.67 -5.13
CA GLU A 65 -20.52 -3.46 -4.49
C GLU A 65 -20.05 -4.15 -3.21
N TYR A 66 -18.74 -4.25 -3.00
CA TYR A 66 -18.14 -4.92 -1.85
C TYR A 66 -16.96 -4.12 -1.26
N PRO A 67 -16.69 -4.14 0.06
CA PRO A 67 -15.63 -3.32 0.67
C PRO A 67 -14.20 -3.63 0.20
N LEU A 68 -13.97 -4.85 -0.31
CA LEU A 68 -12.74 -5.24 -0.98
C LEU A 68 -12.96 -5.34 -2.50
N THR A 69 -12.24 -4.54 -3.28
CA THR A 69 -12.31 -4.61 -4.74
C THR A 69 -10.95 -4.96 -5.33
N VAL A 70 -10.91 -6.02 -6.14
CA VAL A 70 -9.70 -6.45 -6.86
C VAL A 70 -9.82 -6.06 -8.33
N ILE A 71 -8.96 -5.15 -8.78
CA ILE A 71 -8.95 -4.68 -10.17
C ILE A 71 -7.96 -5.51 -10.99
N VAL A 72 -8.47 -6.38 -11.85
CA VAL A 72 -7.69 -7.27 -12.74
C VAL A 72 -7.77 -6.84 -14.20
N GLY A 73 -6.81 -7.30 -15.02
CA GLY A 73 -6.78 -7.01 -16.46
C GLY A 73 -5.38 -6.99 -17.04
N LYS A 74 -5.27 -6.96 -18.37
CA LYS A 74 -3.99 -6.94 -19.11
C LYS A 74 -3.14 -5.70 -18.80
N ASN A 75 -1.85 -5.76 -19.04
CA ASN A 75 -0.97 -4.59 -18.95
C ASN A 75 -1.47 -3.47 -19.88
N GLY A 76 -1.36 -2.21 -19.42
CA GLY A 76 -1.89 -1.06 -20.16
C GLY A 76 -3.40 -0.83 -20.07
N SER A 77 -4.19 -1.71 -19.44
CA SER A 77 -5.66 -1.55 -19.33
C SER A 77 -6.13 -0.42 -18.39
N GLY A 78 -5.20 0.35 -17.81
CA GLY A 78 -5.50 1.50 -16.96
C GLY A 78 -5.85 1.20 -15.49
N LYS A 79 -5.55 -0.01 -14.99
CA LYS A 79 -5.73 -0.37 -13.57
C LYS A 79 -5.12 0.66 -12.61
N SER A 80 -3.84 1.00 -12.80
CA SER A 80 -3.17 2.02 -11.97
C SER A 80 -3.82 3.40 -12.11
N SER A 81 -4.38 3.73 -13.28
CA SER A 81 -5.10 4.99 -13.47
C SER A 81 -6.36 5.06 -12.62
N ILE A 82 -7.10 3.95 -12.49
CA ILE A 82 -8.25 3.87 -11.57
C ILE A 82 -7.79 4.07 -10.13
N LEU A 83 -6.71 3.38 -9.71
CA LEU A 83 -6.17 3.53 -8.36
C LEU A 83 -5.69 4.96 -8.06
N HIS A 84 -5.10 5.66 -9.03
CA HIS A 84 -4.69 7.06 -8.87
C HIS A 84 -5.88 8.02 -8.77
N ALA A 85 -6.97 7.73 -9.50
CA ALA A 85 -8.21 8.49 -9.37
C ALA A 85 -8.82 8.30 -7.97
N LEU A 86 -8.91 7.05 -7.50
CA LEU A 86 -9.37 6.71 -6.14
C LEU A 86 -8.49 7.34 -5.06
N TYR A 87 -7.16 7.33 -5.23
CA TYR A 87 -6.24 8.03 -4.33
C TYR A 87 -6.58 9.52 -4.22
N GLY A 88 -7.03 10.15 -5.32
CA GLY A 88 -7.42 11.55 -5.35
C GLY A 88 -8.83 11.86 -4.87
N CYS A 89 -9.64 10.85 -4.49
CA CYS A 89 -11.00 11.11 -3.99
C CYS A 89 -10.96 11.78 -2.61
N PRO A 90 -10.17 11.30 -1.62
CA PRO A 90 -10.18 11.87 -0.28
C PRO A 90 -9.55 13.26 -0.20
N LEU A 91 -10.02 14.04 0.78
CA LEU A 91 -9.53 15.39 1.05
C LEU A 91 -8.01 15.41 1.23
N ASN A 92 -7.34 16.42 0.69
CA ASN A 92 -5.89 16.62 0.69
C ASN A 92 -5.06 15.63 -0.16
N ASN A 93 -5.71 14.72 -0.88
CA ASN A 93 -5.04 13.88 -1.86
C ASN A 93 -5.32 14.38 -3.29
N THR A 94 -4.32 14.23 -4.16
CA THR A 94 -4.41 14.65 -5.56
C THR A 94 -3.87 13.56 -6.49
N PRO A 95 -4.54 13.29 -7.62
CA PRO A 95 -4.01 12.42 -8.67
C PRO A 95 -2.67 12.91 -9.25
N SER A 96 -2.37 14.22 -9.17
CA SER A 96 -1.15 14.80 -9.75
C SER A 96 0.14 14.22 -9.19
N LYS A 97 0.09 13.65 -7.97
CA LYS A 97 1.23 12.92 -7.38
C LYS A 97 1.73 11.78 -8.30
N TYR A 98 0.84 11.13 -9.04
CA TYR A 98 1.15 9.98 -9.89
C TYR A 98 0.84 10.21 -11.38
N TRP A 99 0.28 11.37 -11.73
CA TRP A 99 -0.06 11.69 -13.10
C TRP A 99 0.09 13.19 -13.34
N PHE A 100 1.24 13.56 -13.88
CA PHE A 100 1.64 14.93 -14.17
C PHE A 100 2.15 15.03 -15.61
N SER A 101 2.16 16.25 -16.12
CA SER A 101 2.64 16.57 -17.45
C SER A 101 4.14 16.89 -17.43
N SER A 102 4.85 16.43 -18.45
CA SER A 102 6.23 16.83 -18.74
C SER A 102 6.33 17.25 -20.21
N ALA A 103 7.49 17.78 -20.63
CA ALA A 103 7.72 18.10 -22.03
C ALA A 103 7.70 16.83 -22.92
N THR A 104 8.20 15.71 -22.39
CA THR A 104 8.20 14.41 -23.08
C THR A 104 6.84 13.71 -23.01
N ASP A 105 6.07 13.97 -21.96
CA ASP A 105 4.80 13.31 -21.65
C ASP A 105 3.70 14.36 -21.38
N PRO A 106 3.28 15.13 -22.41
CA PRO A 106 2.28 16.16 -22.23
C PRO A 106 0.89 15.56 -21.95
N ILE A 107 0.18 16.12 -20.97
CA ILE A 107 -1.24 15.80 -20.75
C ILE A 107 -2.09 16.76 -21.58
N GLN A 108 -2.78 16.20 -22.57
CA GLN A 108 -3.72 16.96 -23.39
C GLN A 108 -5.07 17.05 -22.68
N ASP A 109 -5.52 18.27 -22.41
CA ASP A 109 -6.93 18.52 -22.09
C ASP A 109 -7.74 18.51 -23.38
N GLY A 110 -8.97 17.97 -23.31
CA GLY A 110 -9.67 17.37 -24.45
C GLY A 110 -9.60 18.16 -25.74
N ASN A 111 -8.81 17.66 -26.68
CA ASN A 111 -8.64 18.02 -28.11
C ASN A 111 -9.83 18.78 -28.72
N GLY A 112 -10.00 20.07 -28.40
CA GLY A 112 -11.10 20.91 -28.89
C GLY A 112 -12.51 20.58 -28.38
N LYS A 113 -12.70 19.70 -27.37
CA LYS A 113 -14.02 19.25 -26.88
C LYS A 113 -14.53 19.95 -25.60
N ASN A 114 -13.93 21.07 -25.17
CA ASN A 114 -14.34 21.83 -23.97
C ASN A 114 -14.46 21.00 -22.66
N MET A 115 -13.65 19.93 -22.53
CA MET A 115 -13.67 19.06 -21.37
C MET A 115 -12.24 18.76 -20.89
N SER A 116 -11.93 19.23 -19.69
CA SER A 116 -10.66 18.95 -19.02
C SER A 116 -10.66 17.54 -18.44
N GLN A 117 -9.47 17.01 -18.17
CA GLN A 117 -9.31 15.73 -17.50
C GLN A 117 -10.10 15.74 -16.18
N SER A 118 -10.96 14.76 -15.97
CA SER A 118 -11.93 14.74 -14.88
C SER A 118 -12.52 13.35 -14.61
N PHE A 119 -12.87 13.13 -13.34
CA PHE A 119 -13.64 11.98 -12.87
C PHE A 119 -14.64 12.44 -11.81
N VAL A 120 -15.74 11.71 -11.70
CA VAL A 120 -16.75 11.93 -10.66
C VAL A 120 -16.78 10.69 -9.79
N TYR A 121 -16.88 10.87 -8.49
CA TYR A 121 -17.17 9.79 -7.57
C TYR A 121 -18.38 10.14 -6.71
N SER A 122 -19.09 9.12 -6.29
CA SER A 122 -20.22 9.24 -5.37
C SER A 122 -19.90 8.43 -4.11
N TYR A 123 -20.31 8.94 -2.97
CA TYR A 123 -20.04 8.33 -1.68
C TYR A 123 -21.16 8.60 -0.69
N HIS A 124 -21.37 7.68 0.24
CA HIS A 124 -22.18 7.91 1.42
C HIS A 124 -21.32 8.38 2.60
N ASP A 125 -21.84 9.33 3.36
CA ASP A 125 -21.35 9.69 4.69
C ASP A 125 -22.53 9.78 5.66
N SER A 126 -22.55 8.85 6.61
CA SER A 126 -23.58 8.73 7.64
C SER A 126 -25.00 8.70 7.03
N GLY A 127 -25.17 7.93 5.94
CA GLY A 127 -26.41 7.80 5.18
C GLY A 127 -26.65 8.89 4.13
N ILE A 128 -25.88 9.98 4.13
CA ILE A 128 -26.03 11.07 3.16
C ILE A 128 -25.28 10.73 1.88
N TYR A 129 -26.00 10.61 0.76
CA TYR A 129 -25.41 10.43 -0.56
C TYR A 129 -24.82 11.75 -1.08
N ASN A 130 -23.55 11.71 -1.48
CA ASN A 130 -22.80 12.84 -2.00
C ASN A 130 -22.17 12.51 -3.34
N GLN A 131 -21.95 13.52 -4.18
CA GLN A 131 -21.30 13.37 -5.47
C GLN A 131 -20.32 14.50 -5.73
N VAL A 132 -19.09 14.15 -6.11
CA VAL A 132 -17.98 15.09 -6.25
C VAL A 132 -17.31 14.90 -7.60
N ILE A 133 -17.15 16.02 -8.31
CA ILE A 133 -16.36 16.10 -9.54
C ILE A 133 -14.95 16.56 -9.20
N MET A 134 -13.95 15.79 -9.58
CA MET A 134 -12.54 16.18 -9.58
C MET A 134 -12.11 16.50 -11.01
N LYS A 135 -11.47 17.67 -11.18
CA LYS A 135 -11.08 18.20 -12.48
C LYS A 135 -9.65 18.72 -12.43
N ARG A 136 -8.88 18.43 -13.48
CA ARG A 136 -7.59 19.05 -13.74
C ARG A 136 -7.77 20.47 -14.26
N SER A 137 -7.02 21.40 -13.71
CA SER A 137 -6.90 22.79 -14.16
C SER A 137 -5.44 23.23 -14.01
N SER A 138 -5.02 24.23 -14.80
CA SER A 138 -3.72 24.87 -14.56
C SER A 138 -3.91 25.97 -13.52
N ARG A 139 -3.15 25.91 -12.42
CA ARG A 139 -3.13 26.96 -11.41
C ARG A 139 -1.96 27.91 -11.69
N PRO A 140 -2.22 29.21 -11.92
CA PRO A 140 -1.15 30.19 -12.03
C PRO A 140 -0.39 30.31 -10.70
N GLY A 141 0.88 30.69 -10.79
CA GLY A 141 1.67 31.02 -9.61
C GLY A 141 1.17 32.32 -8.97
N THR A 142 1.21 32.39 -7.65
CA THR A 142 0.96 33.61 -6.88
C THR A 142 2.17 33.89 -5.98
N LYS A 143 2.17 35.03 -5.27
CA LYS A 143 3.22 35.35 -4.29
C LYS A 143 3.43 34.25 -3.24
N THR A 144 2.40 33.48 -2.92
CA THR A 144 2.41 32.45 -1.87
C THR A 144 2.34 31.01 -2.40
N LYS A 145 2.04 30.82 -3.69
CA LYS A 145 1.85 29.48 -4.28
C LYS A 145 2.61 29.34 -5.59
N ARG A 146 3.32 28.23 -5.75
CA ARG A 146 3.97 27.89 -7.03
C ARG A 146 2.91 27.61 -8.09
N ARG A 147 3.26 27.94 -9.35
CA ARG A 147 2.52 27.52 -10.55
C ARG A 147 2.41 26.00 -10.54
N ASP A 148 1.23 25.49 -10.85
CA ASP A 148 0.94 24.07 -10.91
C ASP A 148 0.14 23.77 -12.18
N PRO A 149 0.78 23.26 -13.25
CA PRO A 149 0.08 22.94 -14.50
C PRO A 149 -0.85 21.73 -14.37
N ASP A 150 -0.68 20.93 -13.32
CA ASP A 150 -1.38 19.67 -13.07
C ASP A 150 -2.25 19.76 -11.82
N TYR A 151 -2.74 20.96 -11.48
CA TYR A 151 -3.57 21.14 -10.31
C TYR A 151 -4.90 20.40 -10.47
N TRP A 152 -5.29 19.64 -9.45
CA TRP A 152 -6.59 18.97 -9.39
C TRP A 152 -7.43 19.60 -8.29
N GLU A 153 -8.69 19.90 -8.60
CA GLU A 153 -9.61 20.49 -7.65
C GLU A 153 -11.03 19.98 -7.84
N THR A 154 -11.86 20.18 -6.81
CA THR A 154 -13.29 20.01 -6.94
C THR A 154 -13.91 21.15 -7.71
N ASP A 155 -14.85 20.85 -8.61
CA ASP A 155 -15.64 21.86 -9.33
C ASP A 155 -17.11 21.85 -8.85
N LYS A 156 -17.88 22.86 -9.24
CA LYS A 156 -19.34 22.85 -9.11
C LYS A 156 -19.93 21.75 -10.00
N PRO A 157 -21.02 21.09 -9.57
CA PRO A 157 -21.67 20.06 -10.37
C PRO A 157 -22.25 20.64 -11.66
N ARG A 158 -22.21 19.85 -12.75
CA ARG A 158 -22.72 20.26 -14.06
C ARG A 158 -23.38 19.08 -14.78
N LYS A 159 -24.48 19.35 -15.50
CA LYS A 159 -25.18 18.36 -16.34
C LYS A 159 -24.28 17.68 -17.37
N LYS A 160 -23.28 18.39 -17.91
CA LYS A 160 -22.31 17.82 -18.88
C LYS A 160 -21.50 16.65 -18.32
N TYR A 161 -21.34 16.57 -16.99
CA TYR A 161 -20.68 15.46 -16.30
C TYR A 161 -21.66 14.38 -15.85
N ARG A 162 -22.93 14.42 -16.29
CA ARG A 162 -24.00 13.46 -15.92
C ARG A 162 -24.20 13.32 -14.40
N MET A 163 -23.92 14.39 -13.66
CA MET A 163 -24.11 14.42 -12.20
C MET A 163 -25.59 14.47 -11.85
N GLN A 164 -25.96 13.74 -10.80
CA GLN A 164 -27.33 13.67 -10.27
C GLN A 164 -27.54 14.71 -9.17
N ILE A 165 -26.53 14.92 -8.32
CA ILE A 165 -26.58 15.93 -7.26
C ILE A 165 -26.07 17.26 -7.84
N MET A 166 -26.95 18.24 -7.92
CA MET A 166 -26.65 19.58 -8.45
C MET A 166 -26.20 20.58 -7.36
N LYS A 167 -25.94 20.09 -6.14
CA LYS A 167 -25.30 20.83 -5.04
C LYS A 167 -23.81 20.48 -4.98
N ARG A 168 -22.95 21.45 -4.69
CA ARG A 168 -21.51 21.18 -4.46
C ARG A 168 -21.33 20.44 -3.13
N CYS A 169 -20.85 19.21 -3.20
CA CYS A 169 -20.45 18.42 -2.04
C CYS A 169 -18.94 18.59 -1.76
N PRO A 170 -18.50 18.52 -0.49
CA PRO A 170 -17.08 18.47 -0.16
C PRO A 170 -16.47 17.13 -0.61
N PRO A 171 -15.15 17.02 -0.77
CA PRO A 171 -14.49 15.74 -0.87
C PRO A 171 -14.74 14.86 0.36
N ILE A 172 -14.69 13.54 0.19
CA ILE A 172 -14.76 12.61 1.31
C ILE A 172 -13.56 12.80 2.25
N GLU A 173 -13.80 12.88 3.56
CA GLU A 173 -12.75 13.02 4.55
C GLU A 173 -12.30 11.64 5.05
N TRP A 174 -11.18 11.15 4.50
CA TRP A 174 -10.50 9.90 4.86
C TRP A 174 -8.99 10.09 4.98
N ASN A 175 -8.38 9.27 5.83
CA ASN A 175 -6.94 9.07 5.78
C ASN A 175 -6.62 7.99 4.74
N ASN A 176 -5.82 8.32 3.73
CA ASN A 176 -5.39 7.36 2.72
C ASN A 176 -4.19 6.56 3.18
N LEU A 177 -4.28 5.24 3.04
CA LEU A 177 -3.15 4.33 3.15
C LEU A 177 -2.83 3.78 1.75
N TYR A 178 -1.70 4.21 1.20
CA TYR A 178 -1.25 3.79 -0.13
C TYR A 178 0.05 2.99 0.02
N ILE A 179 -0.01 1.68 -0.17
CA ILE A 179 1.13 0.76 0.02
C ILE A 179 1.54 0.20 -1.34
N ASP A 180 2.53 0.82 -1.96
CA ASP A 180 3.07 0.37 -3.25
C ASP A 180 4.29 -0.53 -3.01
N PHE A 181 4.13 -1.82 -3.30
CA PHE A 181 5.17 -2.83 -3.11
C PHE A 181 6.48 -2.52 -3.85
N ARG A 182 6.46 -1.67 -4.89
CA ARG A 182 7.69 -1.20 -5.56
C ARG A 182 8.48 -0.17 -4.75
N GLN A 183 7.83 0.48 -3.80
CA GLN A 183 8.40 1.51 -2.93
C GLN A 183 8.74 0.94 -1.53
N GLU A 184 8.12 -0.18 -1.15
CA GLU A 184 8.38 -0.95 0.08
C GLU A 184 9.70 -1.76 0.00
N LEU A 185 10.78 -1.10 -0.45
CA LEU A 185 12.12 -1.67 -0.37
C LEU A 185 12.65 -1.55 1.05
N SER A 186 13.24 -2.63 1.53
CA SER A 186 13.95 -2.68 2.81
C SER A 186 15.14 -1.72 2.86
N ALA A 187 15.62 -1.40 4.06
CA ALA A 187 16.83 -0.59 4.24
C ALA A 187 18.03 -1.23 3.54
N TYR A 188 18.19 -2.55 3.67
CA TYR A 188 19.22 -3.30 2.96
C TYR A 188 19.06 -3.19 1.45
N ASP A 189 17.90 -3.48 0.86
CA ASP A 189 17.72 -3.47 -0.60
C ASP A 189 18.00 -2.11 -1.21
N LYS A 190 17.52 -1.04 -0.56
CA LYS A 190 17.78 0.36 -0.95
C LYS A 190 19.28 0.61 -1.06
N PHE A 191 20.06 0.15 -0.10
CA PHE A 191 21.51 0.35 -0.11
C PHE A 191 22.24 -0.63 -1.02
N PHE A 192 21.95 -1.92 -0.90
CA PHE A 192 22.70 -2.97 -1.55
C PHE A 192 22.53 -2.93 -3.07
N TYR A 193 21.31 -2.71 -3.58
CA TYR A 193 21.06 -2.66 -5.02
C TYR A 193 21.20 -1.26 -5.61
N PHE A 194 20.75 -0.22 -4.90
CA PHE A 194 20.66 1.14 -5.46
C PHE A 194 21.60 2.16 -4.80
N GLY A 195 22.21 1.81 -3.67
CA GLY A 195 23.11 2.69 -2.93
C GLY A 195 24.49 2.81 -3.59
N ASP A 196 25.13 3.95 -3.36
CA ASP A 196 26.49 4.23 -3.78
C ASP A 196 27.48 4.02 -2.63
N ILE A 197 28.67 3.50 -2.94
CA ILE A 197 29.78 3.30 -2.00
C ILE A 197 30.87 4.37 -2.13
N SER A 198 30.73 5.33 -3.05
CA SER A 198 31.64 6.47 -3.14
C SER A 198 31.75 7.19 -1.79
N GLY A 199 33.00 7.50 -1.41
CA GLY A 199 33.33 8.14 -0.13
C GLY A 199 33.27 7.24 1.11
N LEU A 200 32.97 5.94 0.97
CA LEU A 200 33.07 4.98 2.07
C LEU A 200 34.51 4.45 2.21
N LYS A 201 34.90 4.15 3.45
CA LYS A 201 36.17 3.43 3.72
C LYS A 201 36.12 1.97 3.29
N SER A 202 34.92 1.38 3.27
CA SER A 202 34.69 0.00 2.85
C SER A 202 34.91 -0.15 1.35
N ALA A 203 35.67 -1.15 0.93
CA ALA A 203 35.94 -1.42 -0.49
C ALA A 203 34.70 -2.00 -1.19
N THR A 204 33.82 -2.66 -0.44
CA THR A 204 32.61 -3.28 -0.98
C THR A 204 31.35 -2.92 -0.17
N LYS A 205 30.18 -3.06 -0.80
CA LYS A 205 28.88 -2.93 -0.11
C LYS A 205 28.74 -3.92 1.04
N GLN A 206 29.24 -5.14 0.85
CA GLN A 206 29.24 -6.20 1.86
C GLN A 206 30.06 -5.81 3.08
N GLU A 207 31.26 -5.27 2.89
CA GLU A 207 32.10 -4.77 3.98
C GLU A 207 31.40 -3.65 4.76
N PHE A 208 30.75 -2.72 4.06
CA PHE A 208 30.01 -1.65 4.72
C PHE A 208 28.85 -2.20 5.56
N VAL A 209 28.04 -3.11 5.00
CA VAL A 209 26.94 -3.75 5.73
C VAL A 209 27.46 -4.47 6.97
N ARG A 210 28.58 -5.20 6.87
CA ARG A 210 29.21 -5.87 8.02
C ARG A 210 29.74 -4.89 9.06
N ALA A 211 30.30 -3.75 8.65
CA ALA A 211 30.78 -2.74 9.58
C ALA A 211 29.64 -2.08 10.37
N VAL A 212 28.47 -1.93 9.74
CA VAL A 212 27.28 -1.30 10.33
C VAL A 212 26.41 -2.29 11.12
N SER A 213 26.41 -3.58 10.78
CA SER A 213 25.50 -4.56 11.39
C SER A 213 25.57 -4.66 12.92
N PRO A 214 26.73 -4.49 13.62
CA PRO A 214 26.73 -4.50 15.08
C PRO A 214 25.98 -3.31 15.70
N GLN A 215 25.96 -2.16 15.03
CA GLN A 215 25.16 -1.01 15.46
C GLN A 215 23.66 -1.28 15.28
N LEU A 216 23.27 -1.86 14.14
CA LEU A 216 21.89 -2.24 13.86
C LEU A 216 21.40 -3.30 14.85
N GLN A 217 22.19 -4.34 15.12
CA GLN A 217 21.85 -5.39 16.07
C GLN A 217 21.59 -4.81 17.48
N ARG A 218 22.48 -3.94 17.97
CA ARG A 218 22.29 -3.28 19.28
C ARG A 218 21.01 -2.44 19.33
N ALA A 219 20.66 -1.77 18.24
CA ALA A 219 19.42 -0.98 18.16
C ALA A 219 18.16 -1.87 18.09
N LEU A 220 18.29 -3.09 17.57
CA LEU A 220 17.23 -4.10 17.58
C LEU A 220 17.11 -4.79 18.94
N ASP A 221 18.21 -4.99 19.66
CA ASP A 221 18.20 -5.68 20.96
C ASP A 221 17.59 -4.80 22.06
N ASP A 222 17.97 -3.51 22.10
CA ASP A 222 17.44 -2.50 23.02
C ASP A 222 16.45 -1.58 22.31
N ASN A 223 15.15 -1.80 22.56
CA ASN A 223 14.07 -1.09 21.87
C ASN A 223 14.07 0.43 22.09
N GLU A 224 14.72 0.91 23.16
CA GLU A 224 14.81 2.34 23.49
C GLU A 224 16.09 2.99 22.95
N LYS A 225 16.99 2.21 22.33
CA LYS A 225 18.28 2.70 21.87
C LYS A 225 18.16 3.63 20.67
N ILE A 226 18.51 4.90 20.85
CA ILE A 226 18.59 5.89 19.76
C ILE A 226 20.05 6.32 19.56
N TYR A 227 20.56 6.12 18.35
CA TYR A 227 21.87 6.62 17.92
C TYR A 227 21.75 8.04 17.36
N ARG A 228 22.76 8.88 17.59
CA ARG A 228 22.80 10.26 17.09
C ARG A 228 24.14 10.57 16.41
N VAL A 229 24.09 11.30 15.31
CA VAL A 229 25.25 11.84 14.61
C VAL A 229 25.01 13.33 14.36
N ASN A 230 25.92 14.19 14.82
CA ASN A 230 25.78 15.65 14.74
C ASN A 230 24.44 16.15 15.27
N GLY A 231 23.99 15.59 16.40
CA GLY A 231 22.70 15.91 17.02
C GLY A 231 21.45 15.35 16.32
N ARG A 232 21.59 14.69 15.16
CA ARG A 232 20.47 14.08 14.41
C ARG A 232 20.33 12.60 14.74
N GLU A 233 19.10 12.19 15.03
CA GLU A 233 18.76 10.78 15.25
C GLU A 233 19.01 9.95 13.99
N GLN A 234 19.58 8.77 14.19
CA GLN A 234 19.94 7.82 13.14
C GLN A 234 19.01 6.62 13.09
N ASN A 235 18.11 6.48 14.06
CA ASN A 235 17.09 5.46 14.08
C ASN A 235 15.91 5.89 14.95
N GLN A 236 14.77 5.26 14.70
CA GLN A 236 13.62 5.26 15.60
C GLN A 236 13.73 4.07 16.56
N LYS A 237 12.87 4.05 17.58
CA LYS A 237 12.72 2.92 18.50
C LYS A 237 12.33 1.66 17.71
N SER A 238 12.90 0.51 18.07
CA SER A 238 12.44 -0.74 17.46
C SER A 238 11.12 -1.19 18.05
N VAL A 239 10.29 -1.78 17.21
CA VAL A 239 8.97 -2.30 17.55
C VAL A 239 9.04 -3.82 17.51
N THR A 240 8.51 -4.48 18.53
CA THR A 240 8.36 -5.94 18.53
C THR A 240 7.01 -6.28 17.91
N LEU A 241 7.01 -7.20 16.94
CA LEU A 241 5.79 -7.67 16.31
C LEU A 241 4.96 -8.47 17.31
N SER A 242 3.67 -8.19 17.37
CA SER A 242 2.71 -8.90 18.21
C SER A 242 2.47 -10.32 17.71
N ASN A 243 1.92 -11.17 18.59
CA ASN A 243 1.54 -12.55 18.23
C ASN A 243 0.52 -12.59 17.08
N GLU A 244 -0.37 -11.60 17.00
CA GLU A 244 -1.36 -11.48 15.93
C GLU A 244 -0.68 -11.14 14.59
N GLU A 245 0.25 -10.19 14.58
CA GLU A 245 1.04 -9.88 13.39
C GLU A 245 1.84 -11.08 12.92
N LEU A 246 2.56 -11.77 13.83
CA LEU A 246 3.32 -12.97 13.52
C LEU A 246 2.43 -14.10 12.98
N HIS A 247 1.21 -14.24 13.51
CA HIS A 247 0.22 -15.18 12.99
C HIS A 247 -0.14 -14.90 11.52
N PHE A 248 -0.51 -13.65 11.20
CA PHE A 248 -0.88 -13.27 9.84
C PHE A 248 0.31 -13.32 8.87
N ILE A 249 1.48 -12.84 9.28
CA ILE A 249 2.73 -12.94 8.49
C ILE A 249 3.02 -14.41 8.18
N SER A 250 2.94 -15.28 9.19
CA SER A 250 3.20 -16.71 9.01
C SER A 250 2.21 -17.38 8.06
N LYS A 251 0.92 -17.00 8.16
CA LYS A 251 -0.14 -17.52 7.30
C LYS A 251 0.03 -17.09 5.84
N ILE A 252 0.45 -15.84 5.59
CA ILE A 252 0.65 -15.32 4.23
C ILE A 252 1.90 -15.92 3.59
N LEU A 253 3.02 -15.98 4.32
CA LEU A 253 4.30 -16.47 3.80
C LEU A 253 4.42 -18.01 3.81
N GLY A 254 3.53 -18.72 4.51
CA GLY A 254 3.58 -20.18 4.64
C GLY A 254 4.74 -20.68 5.50
N VAL A 255 5.30 -19.81 6.36
CA VAL A 255 6.46 -20.08 7.23
C VAL A 255 6.10 -19.69 8.65
N ARG A 256 6.41 -20.53 9.65
CA ARG A 256 6.13 -20.22 11.05
C ARG A 256 7.20 -19.31 11.64
N TYR A 257 6.86 -18.03 11.83
CA TYR A 257 7.69 -17.08 12.57
C TYR A 257 7.29 -17.06 14.05
N VAL A 258 8.28 -17.07 14.94
CA VAL A 258 8.07 -17.12 16.41
C VAL A 258 8.40 -15.80 17.10
N ALA A 259 9.18 -14.94 16.44
CA ALA A 259 9.50 -13.60 16.91
C ALA A 259 9.81 -12.70 15.72
N GLY A 260 9.64 -11.39 15.91
CA GLY A 260 10.09 -10.40 14.95
C GLY A 260 10.19 -9.00 15.53
N LYS A 261 11.10 -8.21 14.97
CA LYS A 261 11.32 -6.80 15.30
C LYS A 261 11.43 -5.97 14.03
N LEU A 262 10.89 -4.76 14.08
CA LEU A 262 11.01 -3.75 13.03
C LEU A 262 11.75 -2.54 13.56
N ILE A 263 12.61 -1.95 12.74
CA ILE A 263 13.28 -0.69 13.06
C ILE A 263 13.43 0.18 11.83
N ARG A 264 13.09 1.46 11.97
CA ARG A 264 13.39 2.48 10.97
C ARG A 264 14.72 3.14 11.29
N HIS A 265 15.67 3.14 10.36
CA HIS A 265 17.01 3.67 10.60
C HIS A 265 17.68 4.26 9.35
N HIS A 266 18.72 5.04 9.58
CA HIS A 266 19.56 5.71 8.59
C HIS A 266 20.96 5.06 8.47
N PHE A 267 21.19 3.93 9.15
CA PHE A 267 22.53 3.32 9.23
C PHE A 267 23.12 2.94 7.85
N TYR A 268 22.27 2.68 6.84
CA TYR A 268 22.70 2.40 5.47
C TYR A 268 22.70 3.65 4.56
N ARG A 269 23.14 4.80 5.09
CA ARG A 269 23.24 6.12 4.41
C ARG A 269 21.92 6.78 4.02
N ASN A 270 20.81 6.07 4.05
CA ASN A 270 19.46 6.57 3.76
C ASN A 270 18.48 5.98 4.78
N TRP A 271 17.35 6.67 4.98
CA TRP A 271 16.27 6.15 5.81
C TRP A 271 15.58 4.95 5.14
N GLY A 272 15.50 3.86 5.87
CA GLY A 272 14.77 2.65 5.49
C GLY A 272 14.36 1.86 6.72
N ASP A 273 13.59 0.81 6.49
CA ASP A 273 13.08 -0.07 7.52
C ASP A 273 13.76 -1.44 7.39
N THR A 274 14.19 -2.00 8.51
CA THR A 274 14.77 -3.34 8.65
C THR A 274 13.78 -4.21 9.41
N ALA A 275 13.62 -5.47 8.99
CA ALA A 275 12.88 -6.48 9.72
C ALA A 275 13.82 -7.60 10.16
N LEU A 276 13.91 -7.85 11.46
CA LEU A 276 14.56 -9.03 12.03
C LEU A 276 13.47 -10.05 12.38
N VAL A 277 13.52 -11.24 11.82
CA VAL A 277 12.53 -12.30 12.09
C VAL A 277 13.21 -13.61 12.49
N THR A 278 12.52 -14.41 13.29
CA THR A 278 13.02 -15.69 13.80
C THR A 278 12.09 -16.83 13.40
N LYS A 279 12.64 -17.90 12.80
CA LYS A 279 11.96 -19.17 12.53
C LYS A 279 12.86 -20.34 12.96
N ASN A 280 12.32 -21.33 13.67
CA ASN A 280 13.08 -22.52 14.13
C ASN A 280 14.46 -22.17 14.71
N ASP A 281 14.50 -21.19 15.64
CA ASP A 281 15.72 -20.67 16.28
C ASP A 281 16.75 -19.97 15.36
N LEU A 282 16.45 -19.84 14.06
CA LEU A 282 17.23 -19.05 13.12
C LEU A 282 16.67 -17.63 13.02
N SER A 283 17.47 -16.65 13.40
CA SER A 283 17.15 -15.22 13.26
C SER A 283 17.88 -14.63 12.06
N TYR A 284 17.16 -13.88 11.23
CA TYR A 284 17.73 -13.24 10.05
C TYR A 284 17.01 -11.93 9.71
N THR A 285 17.72 -11.03 9.05
CA THR A 285 17.16 -9.81 8.48
C THR A 285 16.89 -9.98 6.99
N GLU A 286 16.37 -8.94 6.35
CA GLU A 286 16.17 -8.91 4.90
C GLU A 286 17.41 -9.24 4.06
N ALA A 287 18.63 -9.13 4.60
CA ALA A 287 19.85 -9.51 3.90
C ALA A 287 19.90 -11.01 3.52
N HIS A 288 19.11 -11.83 4.23
CA HIS A 288 18.92 -13.26 3.96
C HIS A 288 17.45 -13.60 3.66
N ALA A 289 16.54 -12.63 3.72
CA ALA A 289 15.15 -12.78 3.31
C ALA A 289 14.96 -12.34 1.86
N GLY A 290 13.94 -12.85 1.18
CA GLY A 290 13.51 -12.23 -0.07
C GLY A 290 12.85 -10.87 0.19
N SER A 291 12.95 -9.94 -0.76
CA SER A 291 12.23 -8.65 -0.70
C SER A 291 10.71 -8.81 -0.54
N GLY A 292 10.16 -9.93 -1.03
CA GLY A 292 8.76 -10.31 -0.79
C GLY A 292 8.43 -10.62 0.67
N GLU A 293 9.33 -11.26 1.43
CA GLU A 293 9.11 -11.53 2.87
C GLU A 293 9.03 -10.20 3.63
N PHE A 294 9.99 -9.31 3.40
CA PHE A 294 10.00 -7.98 4.02
C PHE A 294 8.73 -7.19 3.69
N ALA A 295 8.28 -7.21 2.43
CA ALA A 295 7.11 -6.46 2.01
C ALA A 295 5.82 -6.97 2.67
N VAL A 296 5.69 -8.28 2.91
CA VAL A 296 4.56 -8.84 3.67
C VAL A 296 4.63 -8.44 5.14
N ILE A 297 5.81 -8.48 5.75
CA ILE A 297 6.00 -8.04 7.15
C ILE A 297 5.62 -6.56 7.30
N SER A 298 6.12 -5.70 6.40
CA SER A 298 5.78 -4.27 6.37
C SER A 298 4.27 -4.07 6.17
N LEU A 299 3.64 -4.78 5.23
CA LEU A 299 2.20 -4.71 4.98
C LEU A 299 1.39 -5.05 6.23
N VAL A 300 1.65 -6.20 6.85
CA VAL A 300 0.87 -6.64 8.02
C VAL A 300 1.06 -5.66 9.17
N HIS A 301 2.27 -5.17 9.40
CA HIS A 301 2.54 -4.17 10.43
C HIS A 301 1.82 -2.84 10.16
N GLN A 302 1.85 -2.33 8.92
CA GLN A 302 1.13 -1.10 8.57
C GLN A 302 -0.39 -1.26 8.75
N LEU A 303 -0.94 -2.44 8.45
CA LEU A 303 -2.36 -2.75 8.65
C LEU A 303 -2.74 -2.93 10.13
N SER A 304 -1.86 -3.50 10.97
CA SER A 304 -2.12 -3.71 12.40
C SER A 304 -2.18 -2.40 13.19
N LEU A 305 -1.44 -1.38 12.74
CA LEU A 305 -1.46 -0.03 13.34
C LEU A 305 -2.77 0.73 13.05
N LEU A 306 -3.64 0.19 12.19
CA LEU A 306 -4.89 0.86 11.85
C LEU A 306 -5.92 0.73 12.97
N LYS A 307 -6.33 1.87 13.51
CA LYS A 307 -7.45 1.95 14.46
C LYS A 307 -8.77 1.57 13.78
N LYS A 308 -9.55 0.70 14.43
CA LYS A 308 -10.85 0.17 13.95
C LYS A 308 -11.87 1.25 13.56
N ASN A 309 -11.83 2.42 14.20
CA ASN A 309 -12.82 3.50 13.98
C ASN A 309 -12.33 4.61 13.02
N ASP A 310 -11.13 4.49 12.46
CA ASP A 310 -10.64 5.45 11.49
C ASP A 310 -11.10 5.02 10.08
N SER A 311 -11.99 5.79 9.47
CA SER A 311 -12.36 5.54 8.07
C SER A 311 -11.19 5.85 7.13
N ARG A 312 -10.78 4.86 6.35
CA ARG A 312 -9.61 4.92 5.47
C ARG A 312 -9.88 4.27 4.13
N LEU A 313 -9.22 4.79 3.09
CA LEU A 313 -9.08 4.11 1.82
C LEU A 313 -7.71 3.44 1.76
N ILE A 314 -7.70 2.11 1.65
CA ILE A 314 -6.48 1.31 1.50
C ILE A 314 -6.31 0.97 0.03
N ILE A 315 -5.17 1.36 -0.54
CA ILE A 315 -4.83 1.11 -1.94
C ILE A 315 -3.55 0.30 -2.00
N LEU A 316 -3.65 -0.90 -2.55
CA LEU A 316 -2.54 -1.85 -2.73
C LEU A 316 -2.24 -2.04 -4.22
N PRO A 317 -1.49 -1.14 -4.89
CA PRO A 317 -1.10 -1.34 -6.28
C PRO A 317 -0.07 -2.48 -6.41
N ARG A 318 -0.30 -3.34 -7.42
CA ARG A 318 0.64 -4.41 -7.85
C ARG A 318 1.06 -5.37 -6.74
N LEU A 319 0.13 -6.21 -6.29
CA LEU A 319 0.49 -7.49 -5.69
C LEU A 319 1.12 -8.33 -6.81
N HIS A 320 2.43 -8.57 -6.73
CA HIS A 320 3.10 -9.51 -7.62
C HIS A 320 2.70 -10.92 -7.18
N ASN A 321 2.23 -11.73 -8.12
CA ASN A 321 2.22 -13.19 -7.98
C ASN A 321 3.57 -13.73 -8.40
#